data_AF-A0A1Q6F7Z7-F1
#
_entry.id   AF-A0A1Q6F7Z7-F1
#
_cell.length_a   1.000
_cell.length_b   1.000
_cell.length_c   1.000
_cell.angle_alpha   90.00
_cell.angle_beta   90.00
_cell.angle_gamma   90.00
#
_symmetry.space_group_name_H-M   'P 1'
#
loop_
_entity.id
_entity.type
_entity.pdbx_description
1 polymer ?
#
loop_
_entity_poly.entity_id
_entity_poly.type
_entity_poly.pdbx_seq_one_letter_code
_entity_poly.pdbx_strand_id
1 'polypeptide(L)'
;MTASGVDLSFIGIKVLAPGNLFTGTFTFNKSGIGGMSSYGTVGFGQPYTYTARPTALELTYKTSFGSDFYTKWSHANELTSGHDQASIMVCIVNWDARHNVTSGNNASPSGVWNPETLNGLSETEKTGLIAYGVVYLEEDKEADQLLSIPLTYYDKSAPAPDGKYTIIISCSTSRYGDYLNGTVNTLSVKDFQWVY
;
A
#
# COMPACT_ATOMS: atom_id res chain seq x y z
N MET A 1 -12.77 -1.27 -1.58
CA MET A 1 -11.97 -2.42 -1.08
C MET A 1 -12.41 -2.71 0.34
N THR A 2 -12.45 -3.97 0.72
CA THR A 2 -12.88 -4.41 2.05
C THR A 2 -11.91 -5.46 2.54
N ALA A 3 -11.40 -5.30 3.75
CA ALA A 3 -10.60 -6.33 4.40
C ALA A 3 -11.51 -7.52 4.79
N SER A 4 -10.90 -8.69 4.93
CA SER A 4 -11.58 -9.87 5.45
C SER A 4 -10.72 -10.51 6.54
N GLY A 5 -11.35 -10.96 7.62
CA GLY A 5 -10.67 -11.63 8.72
C GLY A 5 -11.24 -13.02 8.97
N VAL A 6 -10.37 -13.95 9.37
CA VAL A 6 -10.76 -15.25 9.94
C VAL A 6 -10.28 -15.29 11.38
N ASP A 7 -11.22 -15.39 12.32
CA ASP A 7 -10.93 -15.60 13.75
C ASP A 7 -11.42 -17.00 14.16
N LEU A 8 -10.47 -17.91 14.26
CA LEU A 8 -10.60 -19.23 14.87
C LEU A 8 -9.55 -19.32 15.99
N SER A 9 -9.49 -18.30 16.84
CA SER A 9 -8.55 -18.19 17.97
C SER A 9 -8.58 -19.41 18.90
N PHE A 10 -9.70 -20.13 19.00
CA PHE A 10 -9.82 -21.40 19.74
C PHE A 10 -8.92 -22.53 19.21
N ILE A 11 -8.43 -22.43 17.97
CA ILE A 11 -7.38 -23.31 17.38
C ILE A 11 -6.14 -22.51 16.94
N GLY A 12 -5.96 -21.29 17.46
CA GLY A 12 -4.77 -20.47 17.23
C GLY A 12 -4.68 -19.81 15.84
N ILE A 13 -5.78 -19.73 15.10
CA ILE A 13 -5.81 -19.07 13.78
C ILE A 13 -6.53 -17.73 13.92
N LYS A 14 -5.82 -16.62 13.79
CA LYS A 14 -6.39 -15.29 13.62
C LYS A 14 -5.63 -14.56 12.52
N VAL A 15 -6.26 -14.39 11.36
CA VAL A 15 -5.58 -13.90 10.15
C VAL A 15 -6.44 -12.85 9.44
N LEU A 16 -5.82 -11.73 9.10
CA LEU A 16 -6.38 -10.68 8.26
C LEU A 16 -5.89 -10.83 6.83
N ALA A 17 -6.77 -10.58 5.87
CA ALA A 17 -6.40 -10.25 4.51
C ALA A 17 -6.86 -8.80 4.25
N PRO A 18 -5.93 -7.83 4.14
CA PRO A 18 -6.31 -6.44 3.86
C PRO A 18 -6.88 -6.32 2.45
N GLY A 19 -7.85 -5.42 2.28
CA GLY A 19 -8.29 -5.01 0.95
C GLY A 19 -7.26 -4.05 0.35
N ASN A 20 -6.79 -4.30 -0.88
CA ASN A 20 -5.86 -3.41 -1.55
C ASN A 20 -6.20 -3.17 -3.03
N LEU A 21 -5.68 -2.06 -3.55
CA LEU A 21 -5.72 -1.65 -4.95
C LEU A 21 -4.34 -1.09 -5.27
N PHE A 22 -3.75 -1.54 -6.37
CA PHE A 22 -2.43 -1.06 -6.76
C PHE A 22 -2.25 -1.06 -8.27
N THR A 23 -1.37 -0.19 -8.75
CA THR A 23 -0.85 -0.26 -10.12
C THR A 23 0.29 -1.25 -10.15
N GLY A 24 0.06 -2.44 -10.72
CA GLY A 24 1.09 -3.46 -10.70
C GLY A 24 0.67 -4.79 -11.29
N THR A 25 1.39 -5.83 -10.89
CA THR A 25 1.06 -7.23 -11.12
C THR A 25 0.77 -7.92 -9.80
N PHE A 26 -0.06 -8.96 -9.83
CA PHE A 26 -0.34 -9.80 -8.68
C PHE A 26 -0.15 -11.27 -9.03
N THR A 27 0.59 -11.99 -8.20
CA THR A 27 0.71 -13.44 -8.28
C THR A 27 0.26 -14.04 -6.96
N PHE A 28 -0.68 -14.98 -7.00
CA PHE A 28 -1.14 -15.69 -5.80
C PHE A 28 -0.68 -17.15 -5.83
N ASN A 29 -0.07 -17.59 -4.75
CA ASN A 29 0.29 -18.99 -4.53
C ASN A 29 -0.61 -19.58 -3.45
N LYS A 30 -1.52 -20.46 -3.85
CA LYS A 30 -2.34 -21.23 -2.92
C LYS A 30 -1.58 -22.48 -2.49
N SER A 31 -1.28 -22.63 -1.21
CA SER A 31 -0.58 -23.81 -0.69
C SER A 31 -1.03 -24.20 0.73
N GLY A 32 -0.69 -25.42 1.15
CA GLY A 32 -1.13 -26.01 2.40
C GLY A 32 -2.58 -26.53 2.38
N ILE A 33 -2.94 -27.36 3.37
CA ILE A 33 -4.31 -27.88 3.51
C ILE A 33 -5.26 -26.68 3.69
N GLY A 34 -6.30 -26.61 2.85
CA GLY A 34 -7.25 -25.50 2.89
C GLY A 34 -6.69 -24.12 2.53
N GLY A 35 -5.45 -24.02 2.02
CA GLY A 35 -4.81 -22.74 1.73
C GLY A 35 -4.10 -22.09 2.93
N MET A 36 -3.89 -22.81 4.04
CA MET A 36 -3.26 -22.28 5.26
C MET A 36 -1.83 -21.76 5.06
N SER A 37 -1.16 -22.06 3.95
CA SER A 37 0.18 -21.55 3.64
C SER A 37 0.16 -20.68 2.38
N SER A 38 -1.00 -20.10 2.04
CA SER A 38 -1.12 -19.25 0.86
C SER A 38 -0.48 -17.89 1.08
N TYR A 39 0.01 -17.32 -0.02
CA TYR A 39 0.62 -15.99 -0.05
C TYR A 39 0.44 -15.33 -1.41
N GLY A 40 0.57 -14.01 -1.44
CA GLY A 40 0.55 -13.21 -2.65
C GLY A 40 1.82 -12.38 -2.78
N THR A 41 2.21 -12.10 -4.03
CA THR A 41 3.28 -11.17 -4.36
C THR A 41 2.71 -10.05 -5.23
N VAL A 42 2.86 -8.82 -4.76
CA VAL A 42 2.57 -7.59 -5.52
C VAL A 42 3.87 -7.12 -6.15
N GLY A 43 3.86 -6.88 -7.46
CA GLY A 43 4.95 -6.22 -8.16
C GLY A 43 4.54 -4.80 -8.55
N PHE A 44 5.04 -3.79 -7.84
CA PHE A 44 4.60 -2.41 -7.99
C PHE A 44 5.09 -1.76 -9.29
N GLY A 45 4.20 -0.98 -9.90
CA GLY A 45 4.51 -0.10 -11.03
C GLY A 45 3.61 -0.32 -12.24
N GLN A 46 3.28 0.71 -13.01
CA GLN A 46 2.89 0.56 -14.42
C GLN A 46 3.52 1.68 -15.24
N PRO A 47 3.98 1.42 -16.47
CA PRO A 47 4.43 2.50 -17.35
C PRO A 47 3.33 3.56 -17.52
N TYR A 48 3.70 4.83 -17.37
CA TYR A 48 2.81 5.97 -17.42
C TYR A 48 3.50 7.16 -18.09
N THR A 49 2.78 7.87 -18.95
CA THR A 49 3.29 9.06 -19.64
C THR A 49 2.78 10.30 -18.94
N TYR A 50 3.69 11.05 -18.33
CA TYR A 50 3.39 12.32 -17.68
C TYR A 50 3.49 13.47 -18.70
N THR A 51 2.56 14.42 -18.64
CA THR A 51 2.54 15.60 -19.52
C THR A 51 3.31 16.79 -18.95
N ALA A 52 3.43 16.84 -17.63
CA ALA A 52 4.23 17.78 -16.85
C ALA A 52 4.59 17.12 -15.51
N ARG A 53 5.29 17.86 -14.64
CA ARG A 53 5.62 17.39 -13.29
C ARG A 53 4.39 17.54 -12.39
N PRO A 54 3.70 16.46 -11.98
CA PRO A 54 2.55 16.60 -11.10
C PRO A 54 2.97 17.15 -9.73
N THR A 55 2.13 17.96 -9.11
CA THR A 55 2.34 18.51 -7.77
C THR A 55 1.59 17.72 -6.70
N ALA A 56 0.51 17.04 -7.07
CA ALA A 56 -0.29 16.20 -6.19
C ALA A 56 -1.06 15.12 -6.96
N LEU A 57 -1.51 14.09 -6.24
CA LEU A 57 -2.57 13.18 -6.67
C LEU A 57 -3.85 13.50 -5.89
N GLU A 58 -4.92 13.82 -6.60
CA GLU A 58 -6.25 13.98 -6.04
C GLU A 58 -7.09 12.73 -6.25
N LEU A 59 -7.93 12.41 -5.27
CA LEU A 59 -8.91 11.33 -5.33
C LEU A 59 -10.04 11.59 -4.34
N THR A 60 -11.17 10.93 -4.55
CA THR A 60 -12.27 10.91 -3.57
C THR A 60 -12.22 9.61 -2.78
N TYR A 61 -12.40 9.68 -1.46
CA TYR A 61 -12.38 8.52 -0.58
C TYR A 61 -13.54 8.44 0.42
N LYS A 62 -13.75 7.22 0.93
CA LYS A 62 -14.52 6.88 2.13
C LYS A 62 -13.79 5.81 2.91
N THR A 63 -13.89 5.85 4.23
CA THR A 63 -13.22 4.92 5.15
C THR A 63 -14.16 4.48 6.24
N SER A 64 -14.06 3.21 6.63
CA SER A 64 -14.65 2.71 7.87
C SER A 64 -13.70 1.72 8.53
N PHE A 65 -13.52 1.82 9.85
CA PHE A 65 -12.58 1.03 10.62
C PHE A 65 -13.26 0.03 11.56
N GLY A 66 -12.72 -1.18 11.62
CA GLY A 66 -13.12 -2.19 12.60
C GLY A 66 -12.43 -1.99 13.95
N SER A 67 -12.93 -2.65 15.00
CA SER A 67 -12.35 -2.60 16.35
C SER A 67 -11.41 -3.77 16.68
N ASP A 68 -11.62 -4.91 16.02
CA ASP A 68 -10.98 -6.16 16.42
C ASP A 68 -9.64 -6.35 15.69
N PHE A 69 -8.55 -6.22 16.43
CA PHE A 69 -7.20 -6.33 15.88
C PHE A 69 -6.81 -7.77 15.57
N TYR A 70 -6.25 -7.93 14.38
CA TYR A 70 -5.56 -9.10 13.90
C TYR A 70 -4.06 -8.82 13.94
N THR A 71 -3.29 -9.76 14.49
CA THR A 71 -1.85 -9.67 14.66
C THR A 71 -1.25 -11.03 14.31
N LYS A 72 -0.48 -11.09 13.23
CA LYS A 72 0.09 -12.37 12.75
C LYS A 72 1.60 -12.36 12.72
N TRP A 73 2.19 -11.36 12.05
CA TRP A 73 3.65 -11.22 11.95
C TRP A 73 4.10 -9.99 12.72
N SER A 74 4.99 -10.19 13.70
CA SER A 74 5.50 -9.09 14.52
C SER A 74 6.36 -8.13 13.72
N HIS A 75 6.25 -6.84 14.04
CA HIS A 75 7.06 -5.76 13.49
C HIS A 75 7.18 -4.59 14.49
N ALA A 76 8.08 -3.65 14.22
CA ALA A 76 8.41 -2.58 15.17
C ALA A 76 7.24 -1.63 15.51
N ASN A 77 6.23 -1.57 14.65
CA ASN A 77 5.08 -0.66 14.78
C ASN A 77 3.75 -1.43 14.88
N GLU A 78 3.78 -2.63 15.47
CA GLU A 78 2.62 -3.52 15.54
C GLU A 78 1.44 -2.87 16.28
N LEU A 79 0.28 -2.83 15.62
CA LEU A 79 -0.96 -2.31 16.19
C LEU A 79 -1.72 -3.45 16.86
N THR A 80 -1.79 -3.42 18.19
CA THR A 80 -2.51 -4.41 19.01
C THR A 80 -3.78 -3.85 19.66
N SER A 81 -3.93 -2.53 19.65
CA SER A 81 -5.04 -1.78 20.22
C SER A 81 -5.07 -0.37 19.64
N GLY A 82 -6.10 0.41 19.98
CA GLY A 82 -6.27 1.77 19.48
C GLY A 82 -7.07 1.77 18.19
N HIS A 83 -6.58 2.51 17.19
CA HIS A 83 -7.27 2.68 15.92
C HIS A 83 -6.35 2.26 14.77
N ASP A 84 -6.87 1.47 13.83
CA ASP A 84 -6.12 1.10 12.63
C ASP A 84 -6.02 2.31 11.67
N GLN A 85 -5.15 2.22 10.68
CA GLN A 85 -4.93 3.27 9.69
C GLN A 85 -4.99 2.67 8.30
N ALA A 86 -5.79 3.23 7.40
CA ALA A 86 -5.68 2.91 5.98
C ALA A 86 -4.49 3.68 5.39
N SER A 87 -3.86 3.17 4.33
CA SER A 87 -2.73 3.84 3.67
C SER A 87 -3.02 4.08 2.20
N ILE A 88 -2.64 5.26 1.72
CA ILE A 88 -2.58 5.58 0.30
C ILE A 88 -1.19 6.13 0.00
N MET A 89 -0.52 5.49 -0.96
CA MET A 89 0.82 5.84 -1.42
C MET A 89 0.78 6.04 -2.92
N VAL A 90 1.44 7.10 -3.37
CA VAL A 90 1.72 7.36 -4.79
C VAL A 90 3.22 7.60 -4.96
N CYS A 91 3.82 6.97 -5.98
CA CYS A 91 5.22 7.21 -6.34
C CYS A 91 5.37 7.35 -7.85
N ILE A 92 6.35 8.15 -8.24
CA ILE A 92 6.87 8.23 -9.61
C ILE A 92 8.27 7.61 -9.56
N VAL A 93 8.49 6.58 -10.37
CA VAL A 93 9.76 5.84 -10.36
C VAL A 93 10.33 5.68 -11.77
N ASN A 94 11.65 5.64 -11.84
CA ASN A 94 12.43 5.18 -12.97
C ASN A 94 13.18 3.91 -12.56
N TRP A 95 12.45 2.80 -12.47
CA TRP A 95 13.01 1.50 -12.12
C TRP A 95 13.02 0.60 -13.35
N ASP A 96 14.12 -0.14 -13.54
CA ASP A 96 14.25 -1.14 -14.61
C ASP A 96 13.40 -2.39 -14.33
N ALA A 97 13.13 -2.67 -13.07
CA ALA A 97 12.31 -3.80 -12.62
C ALA A 97 11.31 -3.38 -11.54
N ARG A 98 10.24 -4.16 -11.41
CA ARG A 98 9.22 -3.95 -10.35
C ARG A 98 9.80 -4.30 -8.99
N HIS A 99 9.54 -3.47 -8.00
CA HIS A 99 9.75 -3.83 -6.60
C HIS A 99 8.64 -4.77 -6.14
N ASN A 100 9.03 -5.91 -5.59
CA ASN A 100 8.09 -6.96 -5.19
C ASN A 100 7.91 -6.99 -3.66
N VAL A 101 6.65 -7.00 -3.21
CA VAL A 101 6.28 -7.27 -1.82
C VAL A 101 5.54 -8.59 -1.76
N THR A 102 6.01 -9.52 -0.93
CA THR A 102 5.35 -10.82 -0.70
C THR A 102 4.80 -10.87 0.72
N SER A 103 3.52 -11.25 0.85
CA SER A 103 2.81 -11.33 2.11
C SER A 103 1.81 -12.49 2.10
N GLY A 104 1.60 -13.12 3.26
CA GLY A 104 0.65 -14.21 3.40
C GLY A 104 0.75 -14.91 4.75
N ASN A 105 0.05 -16.03 4.88
CA ASN A 105 0.04 -16.83 6.11
C ASN A 105 1.22 -17.82 6.21
N ASN A 106 2.12 -17.81 5.23
CA ASN A 106 3.27 -18.73 5.17
C ASN A 106 4.52 -18.23 5.90
N ALA A 107 4.77 -16.92 5.90
CA ALA A 107 5.94 -16.29 6.52
C ALA A 107 5.72 -14.78 6.71
N SER A 108 6.55 -14.17 7.57
CA SER A 108 6.66 -12.71 7.68
C SER A 108 6.91 -12.08 6.30
N PRO A 109 6.32 -10.90 5.99
CA PRO A 109 6.41 -10.32 4.66
C PRO A 109 7.85 -9.98 4.28
N SER A 110 8.13 -10.00 2.98
CA SER A 110 9.41 -9.62 2.39
C SER A 110 9.23 -8.52 1.36
N GLY A 111 10.27 -7.70 1.18
CA GLY A 111 10.25 -6.55 0.29
C GLY A 111 9.49 -5.34 0.85
N VAL A 112 9.07 -5.35 2.12
CA VAL A 112 8.40 -4.18 2.71
C VAL A 112 9.31 -2.96 2.64
N TRP A 113 8.76 -1.83 2.21
CA TRP A 113 9.52 -0.60 1.96
C TRP A 113 8.73 0.64 2.38
N ASN A 114 9.44 1.76 2.55
CA ASN A 114 8.86 3.05 2.88
C ASN A 114 9.43 4.12 1.92
N PRO A 115 8.59 4.79 1.11
CA PRO A 115 9.06 5.78 0.16
C PRO A 115 9.51 7.09 0.81
N GLU A 116 9.14 7.37 2.06
CA GLU A 116 9.53 8.59 2.78
C GLU A 116 10.94 8.44 3.37
N THR A 117 11.19 7.30 4.02
CA THR A 117 12.46 7.00 4.69
C THR A 117 13.46 6.24 3.83
N LEU A 118 13.02 5.77 2.64
CA LEU A 118 13.79 4.92 1.72
C LEU A 118 14.18 3.54 2.28
N ASN A 119 13.65 3.17 3.44
CA ASN A 119 13.91 1.85 4.03
C ASN A 119 13.31 0.75 3.15
N GLY A 120 14.01 -0.38 3.06
CA GLY A 120 13.58 -1.54 2.27
C GLY A 120 13.89 -1.48 0.78
N LEU A 121 14.39 -0.33 0.28
CA LEU A 121 14.82 -0.16 -1.10
C LEU A 121 16.33 -0.41 -1.25
N SER A 122 16.73 -0.98 -2.39
CA SER A 122 18.13 -1.03 -2.83
C SER A 122 18.64 0.36 -3.25
N GLU A 123 19.96 0.56 -3.33
CA GLU A 123 20.53 1.85 -3.76
C GLU A 123 20.04 2.28 -5.15
N THR A 124 19.88 1.33 -6.09
CA THR A 124 19.33 1.60 -7.42
C THR A 124 17.85 2.03 -7.36
N GLU A 125 17.06 1.42 -6.48
CA GLU A 125 15.65 1.80 -6.33
C GLU A 125 15.52 3.17 -5.65
N LYS A 126 16.41 3.50 -4.70
CA LYS A 126 16.46 4.81 -4.06
C LYS A 126 16.73 5.92 -5.07
N THR A 127 17.72 5.75 -5.95
CA THR A 127 18.03 6.75 -6.98
C THR A 127 16.94 6.84 -8.05
N GLY A 128 16.25 5.73 -8.32
CA GLY A 128 15.12 5.68 -9.25
C GLY A 128 13.79 6.16 -8.67
N LEU A 129 13.65 6.39 -7.36
CA LEU A 129 12.45 6.98 -6.77
C LEU A 129 12.48 8.50 -6.92
N ILE A 130 11.67 9.02 -7.85
CA ILE A 130 11.71 10.43 -8.25
C ILE A 130 10.87 11.30 -7.31
N ALA A 131 9.66 10.82 -7.02
CA ALA A 131 8.72 11.50 -6.16
C ALA A 131 7.83 10.50 -5.42
N TYR A 132 7.34 10.91 -4.26
CA TYR A 132 6.37 10.16 -3.48
C TYR A 132 5.34 11.08 -2.83
N GLY A 133 4.18 10.53 -2.53
CA GLY A 133 3.18 11.11 -1.64
C GLY A 133 2.59 9.97 -0.81
N VAL A 134 2.45 10.18 0.49
CA VAL A 134 1.89 9.18 1.42
C VAL A 134 0.90 9.85 2.34
N VAL A 135 -0.20 9.16 2.61
CA VAL A 135 -1.18 9.56 3.61
C VAL A 135 -1.68 8.33 4.36
N TYR A 136 -1.86 8.51 5.67
CA TYR A 136 -2.48 7.53 6.55
C TYR A 136 -3.82 8.10 7.00
N LEU A 137 -4.89 7.38 6.71
CA LEU A 137 -6.25 7.78 7.06
C LEU A 137 -6.65 7.05 8.35
N GLU A 138 -7.14 7.78 9.33
CA GLU A 138 -7.44 7.26 10.67
C GLU A 138 -8.82 7.69 11.19
N GLU A 139 -9.67 8.22 10.31
CA GLU A 139 -11.02 8.64 10.66
C GLU A 139 -12.05 7.92 9.78
N ASP A 140 -13.18 7.55 10.36
CA ASP A 140 -14.35 7.11 9.61
C ASP A 140 -14.91 8.27 8.77
N LYS A 141 -15.17 8.00 7.49
CA LYS A 141 -15.74 8.95 6.53
C LYS A 141 -16.87 8.28 5.74
N GLU A 142 -18.10 8.46 6.22
CA GLU A 142 -19.32 7.93 5.59
C GLU A 142 -19.67 8.63 4.27
N ALA A 143 -19.35 9.93 4.16
CA ALA A 143 -19.55 10.74 2.97
C ALA A 143 -18.27 10.84 2.14
N ASP A 144 -18.41 10.99 0.83
CA ASP A 144 -17.29 11.18 -0.09
C ASP A 144 -16.45 12.39 0.35
N GLN A 145 -15.16 12.18 0.55
CA GLN A 145 -14.20 13.24 0.88
C GLN A 145 -13.19 13.41 -0.25
N LEU A 146 -12.95 14.65 -0.65
CA LEU A 146 -11.81 14.96 -1.52
C LEU A 146 -10.52 14.88 -0.71
N LEU A 147 -9.51 14.23 -1.28
CA LEU A 147 -8.18 14.11 -0.73
C LEU A 147 -7.16 14.57 -1.78
N SER A 148 -6.26 15.46 -1.38
CA SER A 148 -5.13 15.90 -2.19
C SER A 148 -3.85 15.42 -1.52
N ILE A 149 -3.11 14.53 -2.18
CA ILE A 149 -1.86 13.96 -1.68
C ILE A 149 -0.71 14.68 -2.38
N PRO A 150 0.01 15.60 -1.70
CA PRO A 150 1.10 16.33 -2.31
C PRO A 150 2.27 15.39 -2.64
N LEU A 151 2.93 15.65 -3.77
CA LEU A 151 4.14 14.94 -4.16
C LEU A 151 5.38 15.66 -3.65
N THR A 152 6.18 14.92 -2.88
CA THR A 152 7.53 15.30 -2.50
C THR A 152 8.51 14.71 -3.50
N TYR A 153 9.25 15.58 -4.17
CA TYR A 153 10.33 15.19 -5.08
C TYR A 153 11.68 15.22 -4.37
N TYR A 154 12.50 14.20 -4.60
CA TYR A 154 13.86 14.15 -4.07
C TYR A 154 14.78 15.15 -4.77
N ASP A 155 14.71 15.26 -6.10
CA ASP A 155 15.31 16.36 -6.85
C ASP A 155 14.26 17.43 -7.17
N LYS A 156 14.34 18.56 -6.48
CA LYS A 156 13.42 19.70 -6.68
C LYS A 156 13.69 20.45 -7.98
N SER A 157 14.89 20.35 -8.53
CA SER A 157 15.33 21.08 -9.73
C SER A 157 15.24 20.28 -11.04
N ALA A 158 15.05 18.96 -10.94
CA ALA A 158 14.89 18.11 -12.11
C ALA A 158 13.79 18.63 -13.06
N PRO A 159 14.01 18.55 -14.38
CA PRO A 159 12.98 18.89 -15.36
C PRO A 159 11.72 18.02 -15.15
N ALA A 160 10.62 18.44 -15.76
CA ALA A 160 9.44 17.57 -15.81
C ALA A 160 9.86 16.19 -16.36
N PRO A 161 9.33 15.09 -15.79
CA PRO A 161 9.73 13.76 -16.21
C PRO A 161 9.59 13.61 -17.74
N ASP A 162 10.71 13.53 -18.47
CA ASP A 162 10.79 13.43 -19.93
C ASP A 162 10.98 11.98 -20.41
N GLY A 163 9.96 11.16 -20.21
CA GLY A 163 10.07 9.74 -20.52
C GLY A 163 8.89 8.89 -20.08
N LYS A 164 8.97 7.59 -20.35
CA LYS A 164 8.01 6.59 -19.88
C LYS A 164 8.40 6.15 -18.47
N TYR A 165 8.08 6.98 -17.49
CA TYR A 165 8.24 6.63 -16.08
C TYR A 165 7.17 5.64 -15.65
N THR A 166 7.35 5.09 -14.47
CA THR A 166 6.42 4.15 -13.88
C THR A 166 5.63 4.84 -12.77
N ILE A 167 4.30 4.72 -12.80
CA ILE A 167 3.43 5.12 -11.70
C ILE A 167 3.29 3.97 -10.72
N ILE A 168 3.37 4.27 -9.43
CA ILE A 168 2.92 3.41 -8.35
C ILE A 168 1.78 4.15 -7.66
N ILE A 169 0.57 3.61 -7.67
CA ILE A 169 -0.48 3.93 -6.71
C ILE A 169 -0.71 2.65 -5.90
N SER A 170 -0.78 2.77 -4.59
CA SER A 170 -1.10 1.68 -3.67
C SER A 170 -2.06 2.19 -2.61
N CYS A 171 -3.22 1.56 -2.50
CA CYS A 171 -4.21 1.81 -1.46
C CYS A 171 -4.36 0.52 -0.66
N SER A 172 -4.31 0.60 0.67
CA SER A 172 -4.56 -0.51 1.57
C SER A 172 -5.54 -0.11 2.66
N THR A 173 -6.47 -0.99 2.98
CA THR A 173 -7.40 -0.80 4.11
C THR A 173 -6.70 -0.79 5.47
N SER A 174 -5.48 -1.34 5.56
CA SER A 174 -4.64 -1.33 6.76
C SER A 174 -3.19 -1.06 6.39
N ARG A 175 -2.55 -0.11 7.08
CA ARG A 175 -1.19 0.37 6.82
C ARG A 175 -0.16 -0.75 6.94
N TYR A 176 -0.36 -1.64 7.91
CA TYR A 176 0.49 -2.79 8.19
C TYR A 176 -0.14 -4.12 7.73
N GLY A 177 -1.06 -4.04 6.75
CA GLY A 177 -1.77 -5.21 6.24
C GLY A 177 -0.87 -6.24 5.55
N ASP A 178 0.32 -5.84 5.09
CA ASP A 178 1.39 -6.73 4.62
C ASP A 178 1.92 -7.65 5.73
N TYR A 179 1.90 -7.22 6.98
CA TYR A 179 2.15 -8.07 8.16
C TYR A 179 0.91 -8.83 8.63
N LEU A 180 -0.20 -8.75 7.88
CA LEU A 180 -1.52 -9.23 8.27
C LEU A 180 -1.96 -8.58 9.61
N ASN A 181 -1.54 -7.34 9.84
CA ASN A 181 -1.83 -6.55 11.03
C ASN A 181 -2.82 -5.41 10.71
N GLY A 182 -3.89 -5.32 11.49
CA GLY A 182 -4.95 -4.33 11.33
C GLY A 182 -6.31 -4.84 11.81
N THR A 183 -7.39 -4.18 11.41
CA THR A 183 -8.77 -4.55 11.69
C THR A 183 -9.57 -4.76 10.38
N VAL A 184 -10.81 -5.24 10.47
CA VAL A 184 -11.66 -5.46 9.29
C VAL A 184 -12.22 -4.12 8.81
N ASN A 185 -11.45 -3.45 7.94
CA ASN A 185 -11.74 -2.11 7.44
C ASN A 185 -12.35 -2.09 6.04
N THR A 186 -12.90 -0.93 5.67
CA THR A 186 -13.24 -0.60 4.29
C THR A 186 -12.54 0.69 3.86
N LEU A 187 -12.10 0.71 2.61
CA LEU A 187 -11.56 1.88 1.93
C LEU A 187 -12.14 1.92 0.51
N SER A 188 -12.92 2.95 0.22
CA SER A 188 -13.37 3.26 -1.13
C SER A 188 -12.54 4.41 -1.67
N VAL A 189 -12.08 4.30 -2.91
CA VAL A 189 -11.32 5.33 -3.62
C VAL A 189 -11.83 5.43 -5.06
N LYS A 190 -11.96 6.64 -5.59
CA LYS A 190 -12.41 6.90 -6.95
C LYS A 190 -11.88 8.24 -7.46
N ASP A 191 -12.07 8.51 -8.74
CA ASP A 191 -11.82 9.80 -9.38
C ASP A 191 -10.36 10.28 -9.23
N PHE A 192 -9.41 9.38 -9.47
CA PHE A 192 -7.98 9.69 -9.42
C PHE A 192 -7.60 10.71 -10.50
N GLN A 193 -6.94 11.79 -10.10
CA GLN A 193 -6.53 12.87 -10.99
C GLN A 193 -5.16 13.43 -10.58
N TRP A 194 -4.31 13.70 -11.57
CA TRP A 194 -3.09 14.47 -11.35
C TRP A 194 -3.38 15.96 -11.27
N VAL A 195 -2.74 16.63 -10.32
CA VAL A 195 -2.58 18.08 -10.28
C VAL A 195 -1.19 18.40 -10.83
N TYR A 196 -1.07 19.42 -11.69
CA TYR A 196 0.19 19.86 -12.31
C TYR A 196 0.56 21.27 -11.87
#